data_AF-A0A944HPN8-F1
#
_entry.id   AF-A0A944HPN8-F1
#
_cell.length_a   1.000
_cell.length_b   1.000
_cell.length_c   1.000
_cell.angle_alpha   90.00
_cell.angle_beta   90.00
_cell.angle_gamma   90.00
#
_symmetry.space_group_name_H-M   'P 1'
#
loop_
_entity.id
_entity.type
_entity.pdbx_description
1 polymer ?
#
loop_
_entity_poly.entity_id
_entity_poly.type
_entity_poly.pdbx_seq_one_letter_code
_entity_poly.pdbx_strand_id
1 'polypeptide(L)'
;MGTATRARNGRTTGQAPGTSRRQRSNAPTTPAAQGVPAVTTLRPLSRTSRLGPFQLRQLVLVEAALALVAVGFALGGLWLVPTCVVAGLLVLLAVIRRRGHALQDWLATAMSLRTRRRSTAPAAPDADLSLAPVTESVPGLRPSPFVDRNRRTVGMLGDGTFLTAVVRVEASGSALRPAFGARALPLSLLGDALAVDDIVVESVQLVQQVRPAPAPHLPQQSVARLSYAPLQDRTGAPALRMTWVAVKIDPELCPEAVEARGGGFEGAQRCLVRVADHVASRVTGAGFQAVVLDQEELNSTVATAACASPRAAARAGRPDAAPARRTAETSRVWRCDDRWHTTYAVGRWPELGRGAAPLPKLVSLLTAVPAYATTFSLTVRRGSRQGAMDVGGHVRITGGSDTELVGVRRALEQAARTAKVGLLRLDREQLPGVLATMPLGGAR
;
A
#
# COMPACT_ATOMS: atom_id res chain seq x y z
N MET A 1 47.91 -46.00 21.89
CA MET A 1 48.84 -45.89 23.03
C MET A 1 50.24 -46.19 22.51
N GLY A 2 51.14 -45.21 22.52
CA GLY A 2 52.49 -45.34 21.98
C GLY A 2 53.30 -44.09 22.35
N THR A 3 54.29 -44.29 23.20
CA THR A 3 55.20 -43.32 23.82
C THR A 3 56.42 -43.01 22.95
N ALA A 4 56.85 -41.75 22.89
CA ALA A 4 58.27 -41.32 22.73
C ALA A 4 58.33 -39.77 22.90
N THR A 5 58.71 -39.16 24.03
CA THR A 5 60.05 -38.85 24.63
C THR A 5 60.97 -37.87 23.88
N ARG A 6 61.45 -36.87 24.67
CA ARG A 6 62.67 -36.02 24.59
C ARG A 6 62.68 -34.81 23.62
N ALA A 7 62.77 -33.57 24.13
CA ALA A 7 63.91 -32.85 24.76
C ALA A 7 64.91 -32.32 23.69
N ARG A 8 65.57 -31.15 23.77
CA ARG A 8 65.87 -30.21 24.86
C ARG A 8 66.53 -28.94 24.25
N ASN A 9 66.29 -27.80 24.90
CA ASN A 9 67.24 -26.73 25.26
C ASN A 9 68.01 -25.87 24.23
N GLY A 10 67.93 -24.56 24.51
CA GLY A 10 69.03 -23.58 24.44
C GLY A 10 68.47 -22.16 24.45
N ARG A 11 68.15 -21.51 25.59
CA ARG A 11 69.04 -20.64 26.42
C ARG A 11 69.72 -19.53 25.59
N THR A 12 69.73 -18.23 25.95
CA THR A 12 69.65 -17.57 27.27
C THR A 12 69.56 -16.04 27.12
N THR A 13 69.07 -15.37 28.19
CA THR A 13 69.41 -14.00 28.70
C THR A 13 69.16 -12.79 27.78
N GLY A 14 68.38 -11.75 28.12
CA GLY A 14 67.94 -11.22 29.41
C GLY A 14 68.69 -9.93 29.74
N GLN A 15 68.08 -8.75 29.53
CA GLN A 15 68.27 -7.54 30.36
C GLN A 15 67.23 -6.46 30.01
N ALA A 16 66.71 -5.80 31.05
CA ALA A 16 65.61 -4.82 31.03
C ALA A 16 66.14 -3.35 30.98
N PRO A 17 65.37 -2.33 31.42
CA PRO A 17 64.48 -1.49 30.61
C PRO A 17 64.96 -0.02 30.56
N GLY A 18 64.51 0.77 29.58
CA GLY A 18 64.94 2.16 29.47
C GLY A 18 64.03 3.04 28.62
N THR A 19 63.52 4.07 29.26
CA THR A 19 62.60 5.11 28.80
C THR A 19 63.14 6.02 27.68
N SER A 20 62.18 6.67 27.01
CA SER A 20 62.22 8.06 26.53
C SER A 20 62.33 8.35 25.01
N ARG A 21 61.20 8.85 24.50
CA ARG A 21 61.03 10.21 23.93
C ARG A 21 61.52 10.48 22.49
N ARG A 22 60.53 10.97 21.72
CA ARG A 22 60.53 11.76 20.46
C ARG A 22 60.59 10.98 19.14
N GLN A 23 59.48 10.79 18.42
CA GLN A 23 58.63 11.77 17.70
C GLN A 23 59.16 12.11 16.31
N ARG A 24 58.63 11.41 15.30
CA ARG A 24 58.36 11.84 13.91
C ARG A 24 57.32 10.86 13.34
N SER A 25 56.04 11.19 13.51
CA SER A 25 55.17 11.75 12.45
C SER A 25 54.70 10.70 11.44
N ASN A 26 53.59 10.04 11.76
CA ASN A 26 52.55 9.62 10.81
C ASN A 26 51.24 9.55 11.60
N ALA A 27 50.40 10.57 11.42
CA ALA A 27 49.07 10.61 12.00
C ALA A 27 48.18 9.54 11.34
N PRO A 28 47.42 8.74 12.11
CA PRO A 28 46.34 7.96 11.55
C PRO A 28 45.21 8.92 11.17
N THR A 29 44.82 8.90 9.90
CA THR A 29 43.56 9.48 9.41
C THR A 29 42.41 8.80 10.15
N THR A 30 41.82 9.51 11.10
CA THR A 30 40.56 9.14 11.73
C THR A 30 39.51 8.98 10.61
N PRO A 31 38.79 7.85 10.50
CA PRO A 31 37.66 7.78 9.59
C PRO A 31 36.67 8.86 10.02
N ALA A 32 36.36 9.76 9.08
CA ALA A 32 35.34 10.77 9.26
C ALA A 32 34.09 10.10 9.83
N ALA A 33 33.64 10.60 10.98
CA ALA A 33 32.40 10.18 11.60
C ALA A 33 31.29 10.26 10.55
N GLN A 34 30.87 9.10 10.06
CA GLN A 34 29.72 8.97 9.18
C GLN A 34 28.55 9.60 9.92
N GLY A 35 28.06 10.71 9.37
CA GLY A 35 26.96 11.48 9.94
C GLY A 35 25.83 10.54 10.30
N VAL A 36 25.39 10.61 11.56
CA VAL A 36 24.26 9.86 12.08
C VAL A 36 23.07 10.12 11.15
N PRO A 37 22.43 9.08 10.56
CA PRO A 37 21.30 9.32 9.67
C PRO A 37 20.19 10.00 10.47
N ALA A 38 19.77 11.16 9.98
CA ALA A 38 18.76 12.01 10.57
C ALA A 38 17.43 11.24 10.76
N VAL A 39 16.66 11.63 11.77
CA VAL A 39 15.30 11.13 12.00
C VAL A 39 14.48 11.37 10.74
N THR A 40 14.15 10.31 10.01
CA THR A 40 13.33 10.40 8.80
C THR A 40 11.87 10.56 9.19
N THR A 41 11.41 11.80 9.35
CA THR A 41 9.99 12.07 9.52
C THR A 41 9.25 11.76 8.21
N LEU A 42 8.57 10.62 8.14
CA LEU A 42 7.65 10.37 7.03
C LEU A 42 6.50 11.37 7.12
N ARG A 43 6.45 12.33 6.20
CA ARG A 43 5.29 13.22 6.07
C ARG A 43 4.23 12.48 5.24
N PRO A 44 3.06 12.17 5.82
CA PRO A 44 1.96 11.67 5.01
C PRO A 44 1.52 12.76 4.04
N LEU A 45 1.71 12.53 2.76
CA LEU A 45 0.80 13.06 1.74
C LEU A 45 -0.21 11.96 1.48
N SER A 46 -1.20 11.86 2.36
CA SER A 46 -2.45 11.20 2.01
C SER A 46 -3.07 12.04 0.89
N ARG A 47 -2.66 11.77 -0.36
CA ARG A 47 -3.22 12.41 -1.56
C ARG A 47 -4.62 11.89 -1.89
N THR A 48 -5.38 11.45 -0.89
CA THR A 48 -6.82 11.63 -0.84
C THR A 48 -7.10 13.04 -0.30
N SER A 49 -6.66 14.05 -1.07
CA SER A 49 -7.21 15.41 -1.14
C SER A 49 -7.72 16.12 0.13
N ARG A 50 -7.26 15.83 1.36
CA ARG A 50 -7.90 16.38 2.57
C ARG A 50 -7.33 17.67 3.14
N LEU A 51 -6.25 18.23 2.59
CA LEU A 51 -5.67 19.48 3.11
C LEU A 51 -5.27 20.52 2.04
N GLY A 52 -5.35 20.21 0.75
CA GLY A 52 -4.99 21.13 -0.36
C GLY A 52 -6.14 21.92 -0.99
N PRO A 53 -7.31 21.31 -1.29
CA PRO A 53 -8.41 22.02 -1.96
C PRO A 53 -9.40 22.68 -0.99
N PHE A 54 -9.36 22.34 0.30
CA PHE A 54 -10.27 22.88 1.31
C PHE A 54 -10.07 24.38 1.53
N GLN A 55 -8.81 24.78 1.79
CA GLN A 55 -8.47 26.19 1.96
C GLN A 55 -8.66 26.94 0.64
N LEU A 56 -8.26 26.36 -0.49
CA LEU A 56 -8.37 27.04 -1.78
C LEU A 56 -9.83 27.27 -2.19
N ARG A 57 -10.71 26.27 -2.07
CA ARG A 57 -12.13 26.44 -2.43
C ARG A 57 -12.87 27.32 -1.44
N GLN A 58 -12.56 27.21 -0.14
CA GLN A 58 -13.12 28.11 0.87
C GLN A 58 -12.69 29.55 0.62
N LEU A 59 -11.42 29.77 0.30
CA LEU A 59 -10.87 31.08 -0.07
C LEU A 59 -11.61 31.64 -1.30
N VAL A 60 -11.76 30.83 -2.35
CA VAL A 60 -12.49 31.22 -3.57
C VAL A 60 -13.94 31.60 -3.29
N LEU A 61 -14.65 30.90 -2.40
CA LEU A 61 -16.03 31.26 -2.04
C LEU A 61 -16.10 32.56 -1.24
N VAL A 62 -15.14 32.79 -0.35
CA VAL A 62 -15.04 34.02 0.43
C VAL A 62 -14.66 35.19 -0.49
N GLU A 63 -13.72 35.00 -1.41
CA GLU A 63 -13.34 35.97 -2.44
C GLU A 63 -14.52 36.29 -3.37
N ALA A 64 -15.25 35.28 -3.83
CA ALA A 64 -16.45 35.46 -4.65
C ALA A 64 -17.57 36.20 -3.89
N ALA A 65 -17.75 35.91 -2.60
CA ALA A 65 -18.70 36.63 -1.75
C ALA A 65 -18.29 38.10 -1.59
N LEU A 66 -17.01 38.39 -1.36
CA LEU A 66 -16.47 39.75 -1.29
C LEU A 66 -16.64 40.50 -2.62
N ALA A 67 -16.35 39.83 -3.75
CA ALA A 67 -16.53 40.39 -5.08
C ALA A 67 -18.00 40.73 -5.35
N LEU A 68 -18.94 39.86 -4.96
CA LEU A 68 -20.38 40.12 -5.09
C LEU A 68 -20.84 41.32 -4.26
N VAL A 69 -20.33 41.47 -3.03
CA VAL A 69 -20.62 42.64 -2.20
C VAL A 69 -20.04 43.92 -2.82
N ALA A 70 -18.82 43.87 -3.38
CA ALA A 70 -18.21 45.00 -4.06
C ALA A 70 -18.99 45.41 -5.32
N VAL A 71 -19.47 44.44 -6.11
CA VAL A 71 -20.33 44.68 -7.29
C VAL A 71 -21.66 45.29 -6.88
N GLY A 72 -22.30 44.77 -5.81
CA GLY A 72 -23.54 45.35 -5.28
C GLY A 72 -23.36 46.79 -4.80
N PHE A 73 -22.23 47.08 -4.14
CA PHE A 73 -21.89 48.43 -3.71
C PHE A 73 -21.65 49.38 -4.90
N ALA A 74 -20.95 48.91 -5.94
CA ALA A 74 -20.68 49.70 -7.15
C ALA A 74 -21.93 50.00 -7.99
N LEU A 75 -22.89 49.06 -8.06
CA LEU A 75 -24.15 49.23 -8.77
C LEU A 75 -25.16 50.12 -8.00
N GLY A 76 -25.02 50.21 -6.67
CA GLY A 76 -25.86 51.04 -5.81
C GLY A 76 -27.33 50.60 -5.70
N GLY A 77 -28.09 51.29 -4.83
CA GLY A 77 -29.54 51.11 -4.71
C GLY A 77 -30.00 49.73 -4.21
N LEU A 78 -31.10 49.23 -4.78
CA LEU A 78 -31.74 47.95 -4.38
C LEU A 78 -30.91 46.70 -4.71
N TRP A 79 -29.86 46.80 -5.54
CA TRP A 79 -28.99 45.67 -5.93
C TRP A 79 -28.07 45.18 -4.80
N LEU A 80 -27.89 45.96 -3.73
CA LEU A 80 -27.20 45.54 -2.51
C LEU A 80 -27.90 44.38 -1.80
N VAL A 81 -29.24 44.34 -1.81
CA VAL A 81 -30.01 43.30 -1.12
C VAL A 81 -29.77 41.92 -1.74
N PRO A 82 -29.99 41.69 -3.06
CA PRO A 82 -29.77 40.38 -3.65
C PRO A 82 -28.28 39.96 -3.62
N THR A 83 -27.35 40.88 -3.82
CA THR A 83 -25.90 40.56 -3.77
C THR A 83 -25.45 40.16 -2.37
N CYS A 84 -25.91 40.86 -1.32
CA CYS A 84 -25.64 40.47 0.07
C CYS A 84 -26.28 39.14 0.46
N VAL A 85 -27.49 38.83 -0.03
CA VAL A 85 -28.14 37.53 0.21
C VAL A 85 -27.34 36.39 -0.42
N VAL A 86 -26.89 36.54 -1.67
CA VAL A 86 -26.06 35.53 -2.34
C VAL A 86 -24.68 35.41 -1.67
N ALA A 87 -24.04 36.52 -1.32
CA ALA A 87 -22.78 36.51 -0.58
C ALA A 87 -22.92 35.80 0.79
N GLY A 88 -24.01 36.11 1.51
CA GLY A 88 -24.34 35.45 2.78
C GLY A 88 -24.54 33.95 2.62
N LEU A 89 -25.23 33.51 1.56
CA LEU A 89 -25.40 32.09 1.23
C LEU A 89 -24.06 31.40 0.89
N LEU A 90 -23.16 32.07 0.16
CA LEU A 90 -21.84 31.53 -0.17
C LEU A 90 -20.96 31.37 1.08
N VAL A 91 -20.95 32.37 1.96
CA VAL A 91 -20.25 32.30 3.26
C VAL A 91 -20.87 31.21 4.14
N LEU A 92 -22.20 31.11 4.17
CA LEU A 92 -22.89 30.05 4.90
C LEU A 92 -22.51 28.67 4.35
N LEU A 93 -22.45 28.48 3.04
CA LEU A 93 -21.97 27.24 2.40
C LEU A 93 -20.50 26.93 2.72
N ALA A 94 -19.66 27.95 2.84
CA ALA A 94 -18.26 27.82 3.22
C ALA A 94 -18.08 27.42 4.70
N VAL A 95 -18.99 27.86 5.59
CA VAL A 95 -18.88 27.65 7.05
C VAL A 95 -19.71 26.46 7.54
N ILE A 96 -20.79 26.05 6.85
CA ILE A 96 -21.60 24.90 7.26
C ILE A 96 -20.76 23.61 7.24
N ARG A 97 -20.55 23.06 8.43
CA ARG A 97 -19.91 21.77 8.64
C ARG A 97 -20.95 20.74 9.02
N ARG A 98 -21.11 19.70 8.21
CA ARG A 98 -21.97 18.56 8.53
C ARG A 98 -21.11 17.40 9.01
N ARG A 99 -21.24 17.03 10.28
CA ARG A 99 -20.48 15.91 10.91
C ARG A 99 -18.96 16.05 10.74
N GLY A 100 -18.43 17.27 10.91
CA GLY A 100 -16.99 17.56 10.85
C GLY A 100 -16.42 17.82 9.45
N HIS A 101 -17.15 17.49 8.38
CA HIS A 101 -16.77 17.77 6.99
C HIS A 101 -17.47 19.02 6.46
N ALA A 102 -16.80 19.80 5.62
CA ALA A 102 -17.46 20.85 4.86
C ALA A 102 -18.52 20.20 3.94
N LEU A 103 -19.67 20.84 3.79
CA LEU A 103 -20.80 20.30 3.03
C LEU A 103 -20.40 19.99 1.57
N GLN A 104 -19.45 20.74 1.04
CA GLN A 104 -18.96 20.62 -0.33
C GLN A 104 -18.21 19.32 -0.59
N ASP A 105 -17.30 18.93 0.30
CA ASP A 105 -16.56 17.66 0.15
C ASP A 105 -17.47 16.47 0.39
N TRP A 106 -18.45 16.62 1.29
CA TRP A 106 -19.48 15.64 1.46
C TRP A 106 -20.29 15.43 0.16
N LEU A 107 -20.66 16.53 -0.52
CA LEU A 107 -21.40 16.45 -1.79
C LEU A 107 -20.52 15.89 -2.90
N ALA A 108 -19.26 16.32 -3.01
CA ALA A 108 -18.31 15.84 -4.02
C ALA A 108 -18.07 14.33 -3.89
N THR A 109 -17.81 13.84 -2.68
CA THR A 109 -17.64 12.40 -2.43
C THR A 109 -18.94 11.60 -2.65
N ALA A 110 -20.10 12.19 -2.33
CA ALA A 110 -21.39 11.56 -2.60
C ALA A 110 -21.72 11.48 -4.09
N MET A 111 -21.42 12.53 -4.87
CA MET A 111 -21.59 12.54 -6.32
C MET A 111 -20.62 11.55 -6.97
N SER A 112 -19.35 11.54 -6.55
CA SER A 112 -18.34 10.59 -7.03
C SER A 112 -18.78 9.14 -6.81
N LEU A 113 -19.32 8.81 -5.62
CA LEU A 113 -19.92 7.50 -5.35
C LEU A 113 -21.11 7.19 -6.27
N ARG A 114 -22.00 8.16 -6.49
CA ARG A 114 -23.14 7.97 -7.41
C ARG A 114 -22.68 7.72 -8.84
N THR A 115 -21.69 8.45 -9.32
CA THR A 115 -21.12 8.26 -10.66
C THR A 115 -20.50 6.88 -10.78
N ARG A 116 -19.65 6.46 -9.83
CA ARG A 116 -19.06 5.11 -9.85
C ARG A 116 -20.11 4.01 -9.88
N ARG A 117 -21.16 4.11 -9.05
CA ARG A 117 -22.27 3.14 -9.07
C ARG A 117 -23.04 3.08 -10.39
N ARG A 118 -23.09 4.19 -11.14
CA ARG A 118 -23.73 4.23 -12.46
C ARG A 118 -22.81 3.65 -13.53
N SER A 119 -21.50 3.83 -13.40
CA SER A 119 -20.49 3.32 -14.33
C SER A 119 -20.14 1.85 -14.12
N THR A 120 -20.45 1.26 -12.95
CA THR A 120 -20.19 -0.17 -12.69
C THR A 120 -21.13 -1.07 -13.50
N ALA A 121 -20.54 -1.87 -14.38
CA ALA A 121 -21.21 -2.90 -15.19
C ALA A 121 -20.71 -4.29 -14.78
N PRO A 122 -21.47 -5.38 -15.09
CA PRO A 122 -20.95 -6.74 -14.99
C PRO A 122 -19.64 -6.89 -15.80
N ALA A 123 -18.78 -7.81 -15.37
CA ALA A 123 -17.56 -8.13 -16.12
C ALA A 123 -17.91 -8.57 -17.55
N ALA A 124 -17.04 -8.24 -18.50
CA ALA A 124 -17.21 -8.64 -19.89
C ALA A 124 -17.21 -10.18 -20.01
N PRO A 125 -17.95 -10.78 -20.96
CA PRO A 125 -18.06 -12.24 -21.08
C PRO A 125 -16.73 -12.96 -21.33
N ASP A 126 -15.78 -12.27 -21.96
CA ASP A 126 -14.43 -12.73 -22.29
C ASP A 126 -13.38 -12.44 -21.20
N ALA A 127 -13.75 -11.69 -20.15
CA ALA A 127 -12.84 -11.37 -19.06
C ALA A 127 -12.61 -12.58 -18.15
N ASP A 128 -11.38 -12.72 -17.65
CA ASP A 128 -11.07 -13.73 -16.64
C ASP A 128 -11.97 -13.55 -15.40
N LEU A 129 -12.73 -14.59 -15.08
CA LEU A 129 -13.68 -14.60 -13.96
C LEU A 129 -13.02 -14.36 -12.60
N SER A 130 -11.73 -14.66 -12.46
CA SER A 130 -10.97 -14.36 -11.25
C SER A 130 -10.75 -12.85 -11.06
N LEU A 131 -10.65 -12.10 -12.17
CA LEU A 131 -10.49 -10.65 -12.19
C LEU A 131 -11.80 -9.87 -12.22
N ALA A 132 -12.94 -10.55 -12.42
CA ALA A 132 -14.26 -9.91 -12.49
C ALA A 132 -14.51 -8.85 -11.41
N PRO A 133 -14.19 -9.07 -10.11
CA PRO A 133 -14.41 -8.03 -9.09
C PRO A 133 -13.63 -6.73 -9.32
N VAL A 134 -12.48 -6.80 -9.97
CA VAL A 134 -11.65 -5.62 -10.26
C VAL A 134 -12.08 -4.98 -11.58
N THR A 135 -12.34 -5.77 -12.63
CA THR A 135 -12.74 -5.26 -13.95
C THR A 135 -14.14 -4.65 -13.96
N GLU A 136 -15.06 -5.12 -13.12
CA GLU A 136 -16.37 -4.46 -12.87
C GLU A 136 -16.22 -3.03 -12.32
N SER A 137 -15.13 -2.79 -11.59
CA SER A 137 -14.89 -1.55 -10.84
C SER A 137 -13.90 -0.60 -11.52
N VAL A 138 -13.01 -1.13 -12.37
CA VAL A 138 -12.02 -0.38 -13.16
C VAL A 138 -12.22 -0.73 -14.63
N PRO A 139 -13.10 0.00 -15.34
CA PRO A 139 -13.31 -0.22 -16.76
C PRO A 139 -12.00 -0.08 -17.53
N GLY A 140 -11.73 -1.00 -18.46
CA GLY A 140 -10.53 -0.97 -19.30
C GLY A 140 -9.35 -1.74 -18.73
N LEU A 141 -9.33 -2.09 -17.43
CA LEU A 141 -8.27 -2.92 -16.87
C LEU A 141 -8.29 -4.33 -17.50
N ARG A 142 -7.19 -4.71 -18.15
CA ARG A 142 -7.06 -5.97 -18.88
C ARG A 142 -5.72 -6.67 -18.57
N PRO A 143 -5.70 -8.01 -18.59
CA PRO A 143 -4.48 -8.79 -18.69
C PRO A 143 -3.66 -8.40 -19.92
N SER A 144 -2.34 -8.33 -19.77
CA SER A 144 -1.42 -8.06 -20.89
C SER A 144 -0.13 -8.86 -20.70
N PRO A 145 -0.19 -10.20 -20.82
CA PRO A 145 0.96 -11.05 -20.60
C PRO A 145 2.09 -10.68 -21.55
N PHE A 146 3.31 -10.63 -21.03
CA PHE A 146 4.51 -10.44 -21.82
C PHE A 146 5.33 -11.73 -21.84
N VAL A 147 5.83 -12.10 -23.02
CA VAL A 147 6.72 -13.24 -23.18
C VAL A 147 8.10 -12.71 -23.53
N ASP A 148 9.06 -12.92 -22.64
CA ASP A 148 10.45 -12.55 -22.88
C ASP A 148 11.10 -13.49 -23.91
N ARG A 149 12.23 -13.07 -24.46
CA ARG A 149 13.05 -13.86 -25.41
C ARG A 149 13.40 -15.26 -24.92
N ASN A 150 13.49 -15.44 -23.60
CA ASN A 150 13.76 -16.72 -22.95
C ASN A 150 12.50 -17.58 -22.72
N ARG A 151 11.37 -17.25 -23.37
CA ARG A 151 10.05 -17.87 -23.17
C ARG A 151 9.52 -17.80 -21.73
N ARG A 152 10.07 -16.90 -20.91
CA ARG A 152 9.54 -16.59 -19.59
C ARG A 152 8.33 -15.68 -19.74
N THR A 153 7.22 -16.05 -19.12
CA THR A 153 6.01 -15.25 -19.06
C THR A 153 6.06 -14.31 -17.85
N VAL A 154 5.65 -13.06 -18.06
CA VAL A 154 5.45 -12.07 -17.00
C VAL A 154 4.02 -11.56 -17.10
N GLY A 155 3.26 -11.71 -16.03
CA GLY A 155 1.90 -11.20 -15.94
C GLY A 155 1.89 -9.69 -15.79
N MET A 156 1.03 -9.02 -16.55
CA MET A 156 0.82 -7.58 -16.41
C MET A 156 -0.67 -7.25 -16.42
N LEU A 157 -1.02 -6.16 -15.75
CA LEU A 157 -2.34 -5.57 -15.78
C LEU A 157 -2.23 -4.08 -16.12
N GLY A 158 -3.10 -3.61 -17.01
CA GLY A 158 -3.14 -2.20 -17.40
C GLY A 158 -4.46 -1.81 -18.02
N ASP A 159 -4.71 -0.51 -18.09
CA ASP A 159 -5.90 0.08 -18.71
C ASP A 159 -5.61 0.78 -20.05
N GLY A 160 -4.37 0.65 -20.53
CA GLY A 160 -3.84 1.34 -21.71
C GLY A 160 -3.05 2.61 -21.38
N THR A 161 -3.23 3.19 -20.20
CA THR A 161 -2.45 4.36 -19.74
C THR A 161 -1.30 3.96 -18.83
N PHE A 162 -1.44 2.86 -18.10
CA PHE A 162 -0.39 2.33 -17.24
C PHE A 162 -0.26 0.81 -17.37
N LEU A 163 0.87 0.28 -16.91
CA LEU A 163 1.10 -1.15 -16.74
C LEU A 163 1.60 -1.45 -15.32
N THR A 164 1.14 -2.56 -14.74
CA THR A 164 1.57 -3.04 -13.43
C THR A 164 2.01 -4.49 -13.49
N ALA A 165 3.12 -4.80 -12.83
CA ALA A 165 3.60 -6.16 -12.57
C ALA A 165 3.76 -6.38 -11.06
N VAL A 166 3.74 -7.64 -10.63
CA VAL A 166 3.76 -8.01 -9.22
C VAL A 166 4.85 -9.03 -8.94
N VAL A 167 5.56 -8.81 -7.84
CA VAL A 167 6.55 -9.73 -7.27
C VAL A 167 6.00 -10.30 -5.97
N ARG A 168 5.82 -11.62 -5.89
CA ARG A 168 5.50 -12.33 -4.65
C ARG A 168 6.75 -12.44 -3.79
N VAL A 169 6.61 -12.09 -2.52
CA VAL A 169 7.71 -12.08 -1.54
C VAL A 169 7.40 -13.05 -0.42
N GLU A 170 8.31 -13.99 -0.21
CA GLU A 170 8.22 -15.01 0.82
C GLU A 170 9.45 -14.95 1.73
N ALA A 171 9.28 -15.32 3.00
CA ALA A 171 10.40 -15.39 3.92
C ALA A 171 11.26 -16.63 3.60
N SER A 172 12.55 -16.43 3.33
CA SER A 172 13.49 -17.55 3.18
C SER A 172 13.76 -18.21 4.54
N GLY A 173 13.32 -19.46 4.72
CA GLY A 173 13.88 -20.40 5.70
C GLY A 173 13.45 -20.29 7.18
N SER A 174 13.13 -21.47 7.75
CA SER A 174 13.13 -21.89 9.17
C SER A 174 11.92 -21.69 10.09
N ALA A 175 10.79 -21.14 9.65
CA ALA A 175 9.53 -21.37 10.36
C ALA A 175 8.32 -21.29 9.42
N LEU A 176 7.46 -22.32 9.45
CA LEU A 176 6.14 -22.29 8.80
C LEU A 176 5.27 -21.11 9.29
N ARG A 177 5.60 -20.53 10.45
CA ARG A 177 4.96 -19.37 11.06
C ARG A 177 6.02 -18.40 11.60
N PRO A 178 6.38 -17.34 10.85
CA PRO A 178 7.28 -16.33 11.39
C PRO A 178 6.66 -15.68 12.63
N ALA A 179 7.45 -15.54 13.70
CA ALA A 179 7.00 -14.90 14.94
C ALA A 179 6.53 -13.45 14.68
N PHE A 180 5.75 -12.90 15.62
CA PHE A 180 5.27 -11.53 15.55
C PHE A 180 6.43 -10.54 15.31
N GLY A 181 6.44 -9.87 14.16
CA GLY A 181 7.49 -8.92 13.77
C GLY A 181 8.80 -9.52 13.24
N ALA A 182 8.87 -10.83 12.95
CA ALA A 182 10.14 -11.54 12.74
C ALA A 182 11.00 -11.18 11.50
N ARG A 183 10.48 -10.48 10.49
CA ARG A 183 11.34 -9.90 9.42
C ARG A 183 10.63 -8.78 8.66
N ALA A 184 11.37 -7.71 8.39
CA ALA A 184 10.91 -6.52 7.68
C ALA A 184 11.40 -6.55 6.24
N LEU A 185 10.54 -6.25 5.26
CA LEU A 185 11.06 -5.78 3.98
C LEU A 185 11.63 -4.36 4.19
N PRO A 186 12.91 -4.10 3.89
CA PRO A 186 13.47 -2.76 4.06
C PRO A 186 12.78 -1.75 3.13
N LEU A 187 12.26 -0.66 3.69
CA LEU A 187 11.55 0.37 2.91
C LEU A 187 12.44 1.07 1.89
N SER A 188 13.74 1.14 2.14
CA SER A 188 14.71 1.67 1.19
C SER A 188 14.65 0.95 -0.15
N LEU A 189 14.36 -0.37 -0.16
CA LEU A 189 14.21 -1.13 -1.41
C LEU A 189 13.03 -0.63 -2.27
N LEU A 190 11.95 -0.15 -1.64
CA LEU A 190 10.81 0.41 -2.36
C LEU A 190 11.14 1.77 -2.95
N GLY A 191 11.94 2.58 -2.22
CA GLY A 191 12.43 3.88 -2.69
C GLY A 191 13.42 3.75 -3.84
N ASP A 192 14.38 2.83 -3.71
CA ASP A 192 15.37 2.53 -4.76
C ASP A 192 14.69 2.05 -6.05
N ALA A 193 13.59 1.30 -5.93
CA ALA A 193 12.81 0.82 -7.08
C ALA A 193 12.01 1.92 -7.81
N LEU A 194 11.97 3.17 -7.31
CA LEU A 194 11.34 4.30 -8.02
C LEU A 194 12.14 4.75 -9.25
N ALA A 195 13.39 4.35 -9.36
CA ALA A 195 14.31 4.70 -10.43
C ALA A 195 15.23 3.51 -10.71
N VAL A 196 15.11 2.89 -11.89
CA VAL A 196 16.00 1.78 -12.27
C VAL A 196 16.60 2.11 -13.63
N ASP A 197 17.91 2.31 -13.66
CA ASP A 197 18.62 2.76 -14.86
C ASP A 197 18.01 4.09 -15.37
N ASP A 198 17.50 4.11 -16.59
CA ASP A 198 16.77 5.19 -17.25
C ASP A 198 15.24 5.16 -17.02
N ILE A 199 14.73 4.13 -16.33
CA ILE A 199 13.29 3.91 -16.14
C ILE A 199 12.80 4.59 -14.86
N VAL A 200 11.77 5.43 -15.01
CA VAL A 200 11.05 6.07 -13.91
C VAL A 200 9.68 5.42 -13.76
N VAL A 201 9.40 4.86 -12.59
CA VAL A 201 8.08 4.28 -12.31
C VAL A 201 7.17 5.29 -11.60
N GLU A 202 5.86 5.19 -11.82
CA GLU A 202 4.87 6.04 -11.16
C GLU A 202 4.84 5.75 -9.65
N SER A 203 4.90 4.46 -9.29
CA SER A 203 4.80 4.04 -7.90
C SER A 203 5.28 2.61 -7.67
N VAL A 204 5.72 2.37 -6.43
CA VAL A 204 6.02 1.03 -5.91
C VAL A 204 5.16 0.80 -4.68
N GLN A 205 4.44 -0.31 -4.66
CA GLN A 205 3.46 -0.64 -3.62
C GLN A 205 3.82 -1.95 -2.94
N LEU A 206 3.99 -1.91 -1.63
CA LEU A 206 4.02 -3.10 -0.77
C LEU A 206 2.59 -3.41 -0.31
N VAL A 207 2.13 -4.63 -0.53
CA VAL A 207 0.84 -5.13 -0.05
C VAL A 207 1.09 -6.35 0.82
N GLN A 208 0.55 -6.34 2.04
CA GLN A 208 0.56 -7.49 2.92
C GLN A 208 -0.87 -7.85 3.33
N GLN A 209 -1.30 -9.06 3.02
CA GLN A 209 -2.57 -9.59 3.45
C GLN A 209 -2.35 -10.69 4.49
N VAL A 210 -3.08 -10.57 5.60
CA VAL A 210 -3.00 -11.47 6.74
C VAL A 210 -4.35 -12.09 7.00
N ARG A 211 -4.36 -13.40 7.25
CA ARG A 211 -5.53 -14.15 7.72
C ARG A 211 -5.21 -14.73 9.10
N PRO A 212 -6.02 -14.43 10.13
CA PRO A 212 -5.75 -14.88 11.48
C PRO A 212 -6.01 -16.38 11.65
N ALA A 213 -5.32 -16.97 12.63
CA ALA A 213 -5.68 -18.26 13.21
C ALA A 213 -6.30 -18.02 14.60
N PRO A 214 -7.24 -18.86 15.07
CA PRO A 214 -8.13 -19.68 14.24
C PRO A 214 -9.01 -18.80 13.35
N ALA A 215 -9.50 -19.35 12.24
CA ALA A 215 -10.28 -18.56 11.29
C ALA A 215 -11.59 -18.04 11.93
N PRO A 216 -11.93 -16.74 11.83
CA PRO A 216 -13.08 -16.16 12.56
C PRO A 216 -14.45 -16.70 12.15
N HIS A 217 -14.56 -17.19 10.91
CA HIS A 217 -15.79 -17.77 10.38
C HIS A 217 -16.10 -19.19 10.87
N LEU A 218 -15.18 -19.84 11.60
CA LEU A 218 -15.46 -21.15 12.18
C LEU A 218 -16.53 -21.05 13.29
N PRO A 219 -17.31 -22.13 13.56
CA PRO A 219 -18.17 -22.19 14.74
C PRO A 219 -17.36 -22.08 16.04
N GLN A 220 -17.95 -21.50 17.09
CA GLN A 220 -17.30 -21.34 18.40
C GLN A 220 -16.87 -22.68 19.01
N GLN A 221 -17.71 -23.71 18.88
CA GLN A 221 -17.46 -25.05 19.41
C GLN A 221 -16.66 -25.95 18.45
N SER A 222 -16.09 -25.40 17.37
CA SER A 222 -15.29 -26.21 16.45
C SER A 222 -13.98 -26.66 17.12
N VAL A 223 -13.62 -27.93 16.92
CA VAL A 223 -12.38 -28.52 17.44
C VAL A 223 -11.17 -27.68 17.03
N ALA A 224 -11.13 -27.22 15.77
CA ALA A 224 -10.04 -26.36 15.30
C ALA A 224 -9.93 -25.05 16.11
N ARG A 225 -11.04 -24.39 16.46
CA ARG A 225 -10.98 -23.17 17.26
C ARG A 225 -10.52 -23.45 18.68
N LEU A 226 -11.10 -24.47 19.33
CA LEU A 226 -10.76 -24.83 20.70
C LEU A 226 -9.29 -25.26 20.83
N SER A 227 -8.77 -26.02 19.87
CA SER A 227 -7.39 -26.51 19.89
C SER A 227 -6.35 -25.41 19.57
N TYR A 228 -6.67 -24.49 18.64
CA TYR A 228 -5.69 -23.50 18.19
C TYR A 228 -5.79 -22.14 18.91
N ALA A 229 -6.88 -21.83 19.60
CA ALA A 229 -7.02 -20.56 20.34
C ALA A 229 -5.91 -20.36 21.41
N PRO A 230 -5.59 -21.35 22.28
CA PRO A 230 -4.52 -21.16 23.26
C PRO A 230 -3.13 -20.91 22.63
N LEU A 231 -2.87 -21.53 21.48
CA LEU A 231 -1.63 -21.31 20.73
C LEU A 231 -1.62 -19.91 20.11
N GLN A 232 -2.76 -19.43 19.62
CA GLN A 232 -2.90 -18.08 19.12
C GLN A 232 -2.62 -17.05 20.21
N ASP A 233 -3.21 -17.23 21.40
CA ASP A 233 -3.03 -16.30 22.53
C ASP A 233 -1.56 -16.18 22.96
N ARG A 234 -0.80 -17.27 22.83
CA ARG A 234 0.64 -17.30 23.16
C ARG A 234 1.54 -16.72 22.06
N THR A 235 1.21 -16.96 20.79
CA THR A 235 2.14 -16.68 19.67
C THR A 235 1.77 -15.45 18.85
N GLY A 236 0.49 -15.07 18.82
CA GLY A 236 -0.04 -14.01 17.97
C GLY A 236 0.22 -14.24 16.47
N ALA A 237 0.64 -15.44 16.08
CA ALA A 237 1.09 -15.74 14.73
C ALA A 237 -0.12 -15.94 13.81
N PRO A 238 -0.20 -15.24 12.66
CA PRO A 238 -1.32 -15.44 11.75
C PRO A 238 -1.30 -16.83 11.12
N ALA A 239 -2.47 -17.28 10.63
CA ALA A 239 -2.59 -18.52 9.86
C ALA A 239 -1.84 -18.41 8.52
N LEU A 240 -2.01 -17.26 7.87
CA LEU A 240 -1.43 -16.97 6.56
C LEU A 240 -1.02 -15.51 6.50
N ARG A 241 0.17 -15.26 5.95
CA ARG A 241 0.70 -13.92 5.69
C ARG A 241 1.28 -13.93 4.29
N MET A 242 0.62 -13.25 3.37
CA MET A 242 1.06 -13.10 1.98
C MET A 242 1.60 -11.69 1.79
N THR A 243 2.73 -11.56 1.09
CA THR A 243 3.38 -10.27 0.83
C THR A 243 3.67 -10.14 -0.66
N TRP A 244 3.31 -9.00 -1.23
CA TRP A 244 3.51 -8.68 -2.64
C TRP A 244 4.12 -7.29 -2.79
N VAL A 245 4.97 -7.12 -3.79
CA VAL A 245 5.45 -5.82 -4.24
C VAL A 245 4.95 -5.60 -5.66
N ALA A 246 4.07 -4.62 -5.85
CA ALA A 246 3.56 -4.21 -7.15
C ALA A 246 4.33 -2.97 -7.65
N VAL A 247 4.72 -2.98 -8.91
CA VAL A 247 5.40 -1.87 -9.58
C VAL A 247 4.49 -1.38 -10.69
N LYS A 248 4.20 -0.07 -10.70
CA LYS A 248 3.36 0.57 -11.72
C LYS A 248 4.17 1.57 -12.54
N ILE A 249 4.18 1.39 -13.85
CA ILE A 249 4.75 2.30 -14.83
C ILE A 249 3.63 3.05 -15.54
N ASP A 250 3.84 4.35 -15.67
CA ASP A 250 3.17 5.21 -16.63
C ASP A 250 4.22 5.49 -17.74
N PRO A 251 4.00 5.03 -18.99
CA PRO A 251 4.94 5.23 -20.09
C PRO A 251 5.26 6.71 -20.35
N GLU A 252 4.36 7.65 -20.02
CA GLU A 252 4.58 9.08 -20.20
C GLU A 252 5.63 9.64 -19.24
N LEU A 253 5.93 8.95 -18.13
CA LEU A 253 6.96 9.36 -17.17
C LEU A 253 8.39 8.99 -17.60
N CYS A 254 8.54 8.08 -18.56
CA CYS A 254 9.86 7.65 -19.07
C CYS A 254 9.86 7.36 -20.58
N PRO A 255 9.46 8.34 -21.42
CA PRO A 255 9.29 8.14 -22.86
C PRO A 255 10.59 7.72 -23.56
N GLU A 256 11.73 8.29 -23.17
CA GLU A 256 13.05 7.94 -23.72
C GLU A 256 13.41 6.47 -23.46
N ALA A 257 13.11 5.98 -22.24
CA ALA A 257 13.38 4.60 -21.86
C ALA A 257 12.47 3.60 -22.61
N VAL A 258 11.23 3.99 -22.88
CA VAL A 258 10.28 3.23 -23.69
C VAL A 258 10.75 3.17 -25.14
N GLU A 259 11.15 4.32 -25.71
CA GLU A 259 11.64 4.41 -27.09
C GLU A 259 12.91 3.59 -27.30
N ALA A 260 13.87 3.68 -26.38
CA ALA A 260 15.10 2.89 -26.40
C ALA A 260 14.85 1.37 -26.37
N ARG A 261 13.65 0.95 -25.95
CA ARG A 261 13.22 -0.46 -25.87
C ARG A 261 12.23 -0.84 -26.96
N GLY A 262 12.19 -0.10 -28.07
CA GLY A 262 11.37 -0.41 -29.24
C GLY A 262 10.06 0.38 -29.33
N GLY A 263 9.85 1.34 -28.42
CA GLY A 263 8.72 2.26 -28.47
C GLY A 263 7.37 1.62 -28.14
N GLY A 264 6.36 2.47 -28.06
CA GLY A 264 4.97 2.08 -27.88
C GLY A 264 4.71 1.16 -26.68
N PHE A 265 3.72 0.28 -26.83
CA PHE A 265 3.27 -0.61 -25.77
C PHE A 265 4.32 -1.68 -25.40
N GLU A 266 4.99 -2.27 -26.38
CA GLU A 266 5.99 -3.32 -26.13
C GLU A 266 7.22 -2.75 -25.41
N GLY A 267 7.66 -1.53 -25.76
CA GLY A 267 8.71 -0.81 -25.03
C GLY A 267 8.35 -0.59 -23.57
N ALA A 268 7.09 -0.24 -23.27
CA ALA A 268 6.59 -0.11 -21.91
C ALA A 268 6.57 -1.46 -21.15
N GLN A 269 6.16 -2.55 -21.82
CA GLN A 269 6.21 -3.90 -21.23
C GLN A 269 7.66 -4.28 -20.88
N ARG A 270 8.62 -4.05 -21.78
CA ARG A 270 10.05 -4.33 -21.54
C ARG A 270 10.62 -3.49 -20.40
N CYS A 271 10.22 -2.21 -20.28
CA CYS A 271 10.56 -1.37 -19.13
C CYS A 271 10.05 -2.00 -17.83
N LEU A 272 8.78 -2.43 -17.80
CA LEU A 272 8.18 -3.00 -16.62
C LEU A 272 8.83 -4.32 -16.19
N VAL A 273 9.15 -5.21 -17.13
CA VAL A 273 9.92 -6.44 -16.84
C VAL A 273 11.26 -6.10 -16.20
N ARG A 274 12.00 -5.14 -16.77
CA ARG A 274 13.31 -4.73 -16.25
C ARG A 274 13.23 -4.26 -14.80
N VAL A 275 12.21 -3.47 -14.45
CA VAL A 275 12.01 -3.00 -13.06
C VAL A 275 11.54 -4.13 -12.15
N ALA A 276 10.62 -5.00 -12.61
CA ALA A 276 10.15 -6.14 -11.82
C ALA A 276 11.30 -7.10 -11.47
N ASP A 277 12.19 -7.39 -12.42
CA ASP A 277 13.39 -8.21 -12.20
C ASP A 277 14.41 -7.52 -11.28
N HIS A 278 14.56 -6.19 -11.38
CA HIS A 278 15.37 -5.43 -10.43
C HIS A 278 14.80 -5.57 -9.01
N VAL A 279 13.50 -5.37 -8.82
CA VAL A 279 12.84 -5.54 -7.51
C VAL A 279 13.05 -6.96 -6.99
N ALA A 280 12.78 -7.99 -7.80
CA ALA A 280 12.99 -9.37 -7.39
C ALA A 280 14.45 -9.64 -6.97
N SER A 281 15.42 -9.18 -7.76
CA SER A 281 16.85 -9.30 -7.44
C SER A 281 17.22 -8.62 -6.11
N ARG A 282 16.75 -7.39 -5.88
CA ARG A 282 17.02 -6.64 -4.65
C ARG A 282 16.37 -7.26 -3.42
N VAL A 283 15.14 -7.77 -3.56
CA VAL A 283 14.43 -8.48 -2.48
C VAL A 283 15.13 -9.81 -2.14
N THR A 284 15.59 -10.55 -3.16
CA THR A 284 16.40 -11.76 -2.97
C THR A 284 17.73 -11.44 -2.29
N GLY A 285 18.40 -10.36 -2.69
CA GLY A 285 19.62 -9.87 -2.04
C GLY A 285 19.43 -9.46 -0.58
N ALA A 286 18.21 -9.06 -0.18
CA ALA A 286 17.84 -8.83 1.22
C ALA A 286 17.50 -10.13 2.00
N GLY A 287 17.64 -11.29 1.35
CA GLY A 287 17.47 -12.62 1.91
C GLY A 287 16.02 -13.11 2.00
N PHE A 288 15.13 -12.59 1.16
CA PHE A 288 13.79 -13.12 0.93
C PHE A 288 13.76 -14.00 -0.34
N GLN A 289 12.70 -14.78 -0.54
CA GLN A 289 12.41 -15.38 -1.84
C GLN A 289 11.51 -14.41 -2.60
N ALA A 290 11.87 -14.11 -3.84
CA ALA A 290 11.12 -13.20 -4.70
C ALA A 290 10.86 -13.83 -6.06
N VAL A 291 9.58 -13.88 -6.46
CA VAL A 291 9.14 -14.43 -7.75
C VAL A 291 8.29 -13.39 -8.45
N VAL A 292 8.69 -13.00 -9.67
CA VAL A 292 7.84 -12.19 -10.55
C VAL A 292 6.73 -13.09 -11.08
N LEU A 293 5.49 -12.67 -10.92
CA LEU A 293 4.33 -13.49 -11.25
C LEU A 293 4.10 -13.60 -12.76
N ASP A 294 3.70 -14.78 -13.21
CA ASP A 294 3.09 -14.93 -14.53
C ASP A 294 1.64 -14.39 -14.53
N GLN A 295 0.94 -14.51 -15.67
CA GLN A 295 -0.41 -13.96 -15.80
C GLN A 295 -1.45 -14.69 -14.96
N GLU A 296 -1.37 -16.01 -14.84
CA GLU A 296 -2.33 -16.80 -14.08
C GLU A 296 -2.12 -16.58 -12.57
N GLU A 297 -0.85 -16.59 -12.14
CA GLU A 297 -0.47 -16.26 -10.77
C GLU A 297 -0.86 -14.83 -10.38
N LEU A 298 -0.73 -13.88 -11.31
CA LEU A 298 -1.16 -12.49 -11.10
C LEU A 298 -2.68 -12.40 -10.93
N ASN A 299 -3.45 -13.05 -11.81
CA ASN A 299 -4.91 -13.05 -11.74
C ASN A 299 -5.40 -13.67 -10.43
N SER A 300 -4.84 -14.83 -10.04
CA SER A 300 -5.10 -15.49 -8.76
C SER A 300 -4.71 -14.64 -7.54
N THR A 301 -3.58 -13.92 -7.63
CA THR A 301 -3.11 -12.99 -6.60
C THR A 301 -4.07 -11.82 -6.42
N VAL A 302 -4.55 -11.23 -7.50
CA VAL A 302 -5.52 -10.12 -7.47
C VAL A 302 -6.87 -10.61 -6.92
N ALA A 303 -7.34 -11.80 -7.31
CA ALA A 303 -8.54 -12.41 -6.76
C ALA A 303 -8.41 -12.69 -5.25
N THR A 304 -7.25 -13.20 -4.82
CA THR A 304 -6.93 -13.44 -3.40
C THR A 304 -6.90 -12.14 -2.62
N ALA A 305 -6.24 -11.10 -3.16
CA ALA A 305 -6.24 -9.78 -2.58
C ALA A 305 -7.68 -9.21 -2.51
N ALA A 306 -8.52 -9.38 -3.53
CA ALA A 306 -9.93 -8.99 -3.50
C ALA A 306 -10.77 -9.73 -2.44
N CYS A 307 -10.26 -10.85 -1.90
CA CYS A 307 -11.04 -11.85 -1.16
C CYS A 307 -12.22 -12.37 -1.98
N ALA A 308 -12.04 -12.50 -3.30
CA ALA A 308 -13.05 -13.05 -4.20
C ALA A 308 -13.35 -14.51 -3.85
N SER A 309 -14.62 -14.89 -3.92
CA SER A 309 -15.06 -16.25 -3.62
C SER A 309 -14.83 -17.16 -4.83
N PRO A 310 -14.02 -18.23 -4.72
CA PRO A 310 -13.84 -19.18 -5.82
C PRO A 310 -15.16 -19.85 -6.21
N ARG A 311 -16.06 -20.06 -5.25
CA ARG A 311 -17.41 -20.60 -5.48
C ARG A 311 -18.27 -19.64 -6.31
N ALA A 312 -18.16 -18.34 -6.09
CA ALA A 312 -18.89 -17.36 -6.87
C ALA A 312 -18.33 -17.28 -8.30
N ALA A 313 -17.00 -17.31 -8.47
CA ALA A 313 -16.36 -17.38 -9.78
C ALA A 313 -16.81 -18.63 -10.56
N ALA A 314 -16.79 -19.81 -9.92
CA ALA A 314 -17.22 -21.06 -10.54
C ALA A 314 -18.72 -21.07 -10.95
N ARG A 315 -19.58 -20.38 -10.19
CA ARG A 315 -20.99 -20.21 -10.57
C ARG A 315 -21.16 -19.27 -11.75
N ALA A 316 -20.38 -18.19 -11.81
CA ALA A 316 -20.41 -17.23 -12.90
C ALA A 316 -19.90 -17.84 -14.22
N GLY A 317 -19.01 -18.83 -14.16
CA GLY A 317 -18.50 -19.53 -15.36
C GLY A 317 -19.40 -20.64 -15.91
N ARG A 318 -20.63 -20.81 -15.40
CA ARG A 318 -21.56 -21.80 -15.96
C ARG A 318 -22.16 -21.28 -17.27
N PRO A 319 -22.38 -22.14 -18.29
CA PRO A 319 -22.94 -21.72 -19.59
C PRO A 319 -24.26 -20.96 -19.49
N ASP A 320 -25.13 -21.35 -18.54
CA ASP A 320 -26.45 -20.75 -18.34
C ASP A 320 -26.45 -19.58 -17.33
N ALA A 321 -25.28 -19.17 -16.82
CA ALA A 321 -25.21 -18.10 -15.84
C ALA A 321 -25.45 -16.74 -16.51
N ALA A 322 -26.51 -16.05 -16.09
CA ALA A 322 -26.73 -14.67 -16.50
C ALA A 322 -25.58 -13.77 -16.00
N PRO A 323 -25.10 -12.81 -16.81
CA PRO A 323 -24.10 -11.84 -16.38
C PRO A 323 -24.59 -11.07 -15.14
N ALA A 324 -23.94 -11.29 -14.00
CA ALA A 324 -24.33 -10.70 -12.73
C ALA A 324 -23.13 -10.02 -12.09
N ARG A 325 -23.36 -8.81 -11.54
CA ARG A 325 -22.33 -8.10 -10.79
C ARG A 325 -21.96 -8.87 -9.53
N ARG A 326 -20.66 -9.01 -9.32
CA ARG A 326 -20.07 -9.60 -8.11
C ARG A 326 -19.74 -8.55 -7.06
N THR A 327 -19.73 -7.27 -7.45
CA THR A 327 -19.35 -6.16 -6.58
C THR A 327 -20.47 -5.15 -6.32
N ALA A 328 -20.42 -4.50 -5.16
CA ALA A 328 -21.32 -3.39 -4.82
C ALA A 328 -20.66 -2.41 -3.84
N GLU A 329 -20.65 -1.11 -4.17
CA GLU A 329 -20.13 -0.05 -3.29
C GLU A 329 -21.26 0.64 -2.51
N THR A 330 -21.23 0.56 -1.18
CA THR A 330 -22.04 1.38 -0.26
C THR A 330 -21.26 2.62 0.20
N SER A 331 -21.89 3.49 1.00
CA SER A 331 -21.18 4.65 1.57
C SER A 331 -20.11 4.27 2.60
N ARG A 332 -20.09 3.04 3.12
CA ARG A 332 -19.17 2.62 4.20
C ARG A 332 -18.48 1.29 3.94
N VAL A 333 -19.00 0.52 3.00
CA VAL A 333 -18.54 -0.84 2.69
C VAL A 333 -18.50 -1.03 1.18
N TRP A 334 -17.46 -1.70 0.69
CA TRP A 334 -17.47 -2.33 -0.62
C TRP A 334 -17.67 -3.84 -0.43
N ARG A 335 -18.58 -4.44 -1.19
CA ARG A 335 -18.88 -5.88 -1.13
C ARG A 335 -18.32 -6.56 -2.36
N CYS A 336 -17.65 -7.69 -2.18
CA CYS A 336 -17.27 -8.62 -3.23
C CYS A 336 -17.83 -9.98 -2.86
N ASP A 337 -18.73 -10.53 -3.68
CA ASP A 337 -19.43 -11.79 -3.40
C ASP A 337 -20.07 -11.78 -2.00
N ASP A 338 -19.64 -12.70 -1.12
CA ASP A 338 -20.07 -12.89 0.26
C ASP A 338 -19.16 -12.18 1.28
N ARG A 339 -18.38 -11.18 0.86
CA ARG A 339 -17.39 -10.49 1.71
C ARG A 339 -17.62 -8.99 1.76
N TRP A 340 -17.57 -8.44 2.97
CA TRP A 340 -17.74 -7.02 3.26
C TRP A 340 -16.38 -6.40 3.58
N HIS A 341 -16.04 -5.32 2.91
CA HIS A 341 -14.76 -4.64 3.04
C HIS A 341 -14.95 -3.20 3.53
N THR A 342 -14.17 -2.82 4.54
CA THR A 342 -14.01 -1.42 4.94
C THR A 342 -12.55 -1.02 4.88
N THR A 343 -12.30 0.16 4.32
CA THR A 343 -10.97 0.69 4.07
C THR A 343 -10.70 1.96 4.85
N TYR A 344 -9.44 2.13 5.24
CA TYR A 344 -8.89 3.25 5.96
C TYR A 344 -7.65 3.75 5.24
N ALA A 345 -7.48 5.06 5.17
CA ALA A 345 -6.20 5.68 4.85
C ALA A 345 -5.44 5.98 6.14
N VAL A 346 -4.11 5.89 6.09
CA VAL A 346 -3.22 6.38 7.14
C VAL A 346 -3.10 7.89 6.96
N GLY A 347 -3.78 8.64 7.81
CA GLY A 347 -3.76 10.10 7.84
C GLY A 347 -2.60 10.67 8.66
N ARG A 348 -2.11 9.90 9.65
CA ARG A 348 -0.94 10.27 10.45
C ARG A 348 -0.10 9.02 10.69
N TRP A 349 1.11 9.02 10.16
CA TRP A 349 2.11 8.02 10.50
C TRP A 349 2.61 8.27 11.92
N PRO A 350 2.92 7.20 12.68
CA PRO A 350 3.73 7.38 13.88
C PRO A 350 5.12 7.89 13.48
N GLU A 351 5.87 8.44 14.42
CA GLU A 351 7.29 8.65 14.18
C GLU A 351 7.91 7.31 13.75
N LEU A 352 8.75 7.34 12.72
CA LEU A 352 9.44 6.17 12.18
C LEU A 352 10.93 6.51 12.24
N GLY A 353 11.70 5.73 13.01
CA GLY A 353 13.10 6.05 13.29
C GLY A 353 13.65 5.30 14.52
N ARG A 354 14.89 5.60 14.93
CA ARG A 354 15.46 5.03 16.16
C ARG A 354 14.69 5.56 17.37
N GLY A 355 14.08 4.65 18.13
CA GLY A 355 13.18 4.95 19.26
C GLY A 355 11.68 4.87 18.93
N ALA A 356 11.33 4.74 17.66
CA ALA A 356 9.96 4.64 17.18
C ALA A 356 9.57 3.18 16.88
N ALA A 357 8.26 2.87 16.87
CA ALA A 357 7.80 1.52 16.58
C ALA A 357 8.24 1.10 15.16
N PRO A 358 9.00 0.00 14.99
CA PRO A 358 9.40 -0.47 13.67
C PRO A 358 8.15 -0.70 12.80
N LEU A 359 8.18 -0.28 11.53
CA LEU A 359 7.05 -0.51 10.62
C LEU A 359 6.54 -1.97 10.63
N PRO A 360 7.38 -3.03 10.67
CA PRO A 360 6.88 -4.41 10.76
C PRO A 360 6.05 -4.69 12.02
N LYS A 361 6.41 -4.06 13.14
CA LYS A 361 5.65 -4.15 14.39
C LYS A 361 4.32 -3.42 14.23
N LEU A 362 4.33 -2.24 13.61
CA LEU A 362 3.09 -1.52 13.27
C LEU A 362 2.17 -2.36 12.37
N VAL A 363 2.70 -2.90 11.27
CA VAL A 363 1.91 -3.72 10.34
C VAL A 363 1.39 -4.96 11.04
N SER A 364 2.19 -5.62 11.88
CA SER A 364 1.75 -6.78 12.67
C SER A 364 0.64 -6.40 13.66
N LEU A 365 0.72 -5.23 14.32
CA LEU A 365 -0.35 -4.73 15.20
C LEU A 365 -1.64 -4.44 14.42
N LEU A 366 -1.55 -3.76 13.27
CA LEU A 366 -2.71 -3.40 12.45
C LEU A 366 -3.35 -4.63 11.78
N THR A 367 -2.59 -5.70 11.55
CA THR A 367 -3.06 -6.92 10.89
C THR A 367 -3.41 -8.07 11.84
N ALA A 368 -3.19 -7.91 13.16
CA ALA A 368 -3.53 -8.90 14.18
C ALA A 368 -5.03 -8.94 14.54
N VAL A 369 -5.86 -8.13 13.87
CA VAL A 369 -7.30 -8.03 14.10
C VAL A 369 -7.99 -9.34 13.65
N PRO A 370 -8.99 -9.86 14.41
CA PRO A 370 -9.69 -11.10 14.08
C PRO A 370 -10.71 -10.93 12.93
N ALA A 371 -10.24 -10.50 11.78
CA ALA A 371 -11.00 -10.32 10.54
C ALA A 371 -10.91 -11.59 9.65
N TYR A 372 -11.80 -11.74 8.67
CA TYR A 372 -11.61 -12.75 7.62
C TYR A 372 -10.25 -12.58 6.93
N ALA A 373 -9.91 -11.32 6.60
CA ALA A 373 -8.60 -10.91 6.17
C ALA A 373 -8.36 -9.45 6.56
N THR A 374 -7.11 -9.12 6.90
CA THR A 374 -6.66 -7.74 7.05
C THR A 374 -5.55 -7.47 6.03
N THR A 375 -5.72 -6.45 5.20
CA THR A 375 -4.74 -6.04 4.19
C THR A 375 -4.14 -4.71 4.57
N PHE A 376 -2.82 -4.64 4.69
CA PHE A 376 -2.06 -3.40 4.81
C PHE A 376 -1.39 -3.11 3.47
N SER A 377 -1.45 -1.87 3.01
CA SER A 377 -0.71 -1.43 1.83
C SER A 377 0.06 -0.16 2.11
N LEU A 378 1.29 -0.12 1.61
CA LEU A 378 2.18 1.05 1.61
C LEU A 378 2.56 1.35 0.16
N THR A 379 2.29 2.56 -0.31
CA THR A 379 2.67 3.00 -1.65
C THR A 379 3.69 4.11 -1.53
N VAL A 380 4.81 3.96 -2.23
CA VAL A 380 5.87 4.96 -2.32
C VAL A 380 5.84 5.56 -3.73
N ARG A 381 6.01 6.88 -3.81
CA ARG A 381 6.08 7.67 -5.04
C ARG A 381 7.21 8.69 -4.94
N ARG A 382 7.66 9.20 -6.08
CA ARG A 382 8.56 10.37 -6.09
C ARG A 382 7.79 11.59 -5.59
N GLY A 383 8.40 12.34 -4.66
CA GLY A 383 7.86 13.59 -4.15
C GLY A 383 8.11 14.76 -5.11
N SER A 384 7.45 15.89 -4.86
CA SER A 384 7.57 17.10 -5.68
C SER A 384 8.93 17.81 -5.54
N ARG A 385 9.67 17.52 -4.48
CA ARG A 385 11.02 18.05 -4.25
C ARG A 385 12.05 16.99 -4.61
N GLN A 386 13.17 17.43 -5.15
CA GLN A 386 14.28 16.55 -5.49
C GLN A 386 14.73 15.75 -4.26
N GLY A 387 14.78 14.42 -4.39
CA GLY A 387 15.12 13.50 -3.30
C GLY A 387 14.01 13.26 -2.26
N ALA A 388 12.84 13.89 -2.37
CA ALA A 388 11.70 13.60 -1.50
C ALA A 388 10.92 12.38 -2.01
N MET A 389 10.33 11.63 -1.08
CA MET A 389 9.44 10.52 -1.37
C MET A 389 8.07 10.76 -0.73
N ASP A 390 7.02 10.50 -1.48
CA ASP A 390 5.64 10.53 -1.00
C ASP A 390 5.23 9.13 -0.57
N VAL A 391 4.73 9.00 0.66
CA VAL A 391 4.34 7.71 1.24
C VAL A 391 2.85 7.72 1.60
N GLY A 392 2.08 6.86 0.93
CA GLY A 392 0.67 6.59 1.21
C GLY A 392 0.50 5.25 1.95
N GLY A 393 -0.44 5.19 2.89
CA GLY A 393 -0.76 3.97 3.62
C GLY A 393 -2.25 3.70 3.64
N HIS A 394 -2.63 2.44 3.46
CA HIS A 394 -4.01 1.98 3.50
C HIS A 394 -4.15 0.70 4.33
N VAL A 395 -5.28 0.57 5.02
CA VAL A 395 -5.65 -0.64 5.75
C VAL A 395 -7.05 -1.02 5.34
N ARG A 396 -7.25 -2.27 4.94
CA ARG A 396 -8.56 -2.84 4.63
C ARG A 396 -8.83 -4.02 5.56
N ILE A 397 -10.01 -4.00 6.16
CA ILE A 397 -10.56 -5.13 6.89
C ILE A 397 -11.67 -5.78 6.07
N THR A 398 -11.67 -7.10 6.05
CA THR A 398 -12.68 -7.93 5.39
C THR A 398 -13.41 -8.76 6.44
N GLY A 399 -14.75 -8.73 6.42
CA GLY A 399 -15.61 -9.57 7.25
C GLY A 399 -16.54 -10.44 6.40
N GLY A 400 -17.09 -11.50 6.99
CA GLY A 400 -18.13 -12.34 6.38
C GLY A 400 -19.54 -11.76 6.51
N SER A 401 -19.74 -10.76 7.38
CA SER A 401 -21.00 -10.02 7.51
C SER A 401 -20.77 -8.57 7.95
N ASP A 402 -21.81 -7.74 7.82
CA ASP A 402 -21.77 -6.35 8.31
C ASP A 402 -21.60 -6.28 9.85
N THR A 403 -22.22 -7.19 10.59
CA THR A 403 -22.13 -7.24 12.05
C THR A 403 -20.73 -7.64 12.54
N GLU A 404 -20.10 -8.63 11.89
CA GLU A 404 -18.72 -9.02 12.17
C GLU A 404 -17.77 -7.84 11.91
N LEU A 405 -17.97 -7.12 10.80
CA LEU A 405 -17.15 -5.98 10.40
C LEU A 405 -17.17 -4.83 11.42
N VAL A 406 -18.28 -4.63 12.13
CA VAL A 406 -18.38 -3.63 13.22
C VAL A 406 -17.45 -3.97 14.38
N GLY A 407 -17.37 -5.23 14.79
CA GLY A 407 -16.46 -5.69 15.84
C GLY A 407 -14.99 -5.56 15.43
N VAL A 408 -14.68 -6.06 14.23
CA VAL A 408 -13.35 -5.97 13.61
C VAL A 408 -12.87 -4.52 13.50
N ARG A 409 -13.77 -3.61 13.10
CA ARG A 409 -13.47 -2.16 13.06
C ARG A 409 -13.02 -1.63 14.41
N ARG A 410 -13.77 -1.91 15.48
CA ARG A 410 -13.44 -1.40 16.82
C ARG A 410 -12.07 -1.89 17.28
N ALA A 411 -11.76 -3.16 17.01
CA ALA A 411 -10.46 -3.75 17.31
C ALA A 411 -9.32 -3.11 16.50
N LEU A 412 -9.52 -2.86 15.19
CA LEU A 412 -8.54 -2.14 14.36
C LEU A 412 -8.31 -0.71 14.87
N GLU A 413 -9.37 0.04 15.12
CA GLU A 413 -9.29 1.42 15.60
C GLU A 413 -8.60 1.48 16.97
N GLN A 414 -8.83 0.50 17.84
CA GLN A 414 -8.11 0.38 19.12
C GLN A 414 -6.63 0.08 18.90
N ALA A 415 -6.28 -0.88 18.04
CA ALA A 415 -4.89 -1.20 17.71
C ALA A 415 -4.15 0.01 17.12
N ALA A 416 -4.81 0.78 16.25
CA ALA A 416 -4.26 2.00 15.67
C ALA A 416 -4.02 3.09 16.73
N ARG A 417 -4.95 3.29 17.66
CA ARG A 417 -4.77 4.21 18.80
C ARG A 417 -3.56 3.83 19.65
N THR A 418 -3.42 2.54 19.99
CA THR A 418 -2.27 2.04 20.76
C THR A 418 -0.95 2.25 20.01
N ALA A 419 -0.96 2.09 18.68
CA ALA A 419 0.20 2.30 17.84
C ALA A 419 0.43 3.77 17.44
N LYS A 420 -0.37 4.72 17.97
CA LYS A 420 -0.34 6.15 17.65
C LYS A 420 -0.47 6.46 16.15
N VAL A 421 -1.25 5.64 15.43
CA VAL A 421 -1.51 5.79 14.00
C VAL A 421 -2.88 6.42 13.79
N GLY A 422 -2.91 7.52 13.05
CA GLY A 422 -4.16 8.17 12.65
C GLY A 422 -4.78 7.45 11.47
N LEU A 423 -5.84 6.67 11.70
CA LEU A 423 -6.62 6.05 10.63
C LEU A 423 -7.83 6.93 10.28
N LEU A 424 -8.05 7.12 8.97
CA LEU A 424 -9.19 7.83 8.41
C LEU A 424 -10.04 6.85 7.61
N ARG A 425 -11.26 6.57 8.06
CA ARG A 425 -12.17 5.69 7.30
C ARG A 425 -12.59 6.36 6.00
N LEU A 426 -12.49 5.62 4.89
CA LEU A 426 -12.77 6.14 3.55
C LEU A 426 -14.27 6.08 3.21
N ASP A 427 -15.10 6.77 3.99
CA ASP A 427 -16.54 6.84 3.73
C ASP A 427 -16.82 7.43 2.33
N ARG A 428 -17.61 6.72 1.51
CA ARG A 428 -17.92 7.01 0.11
C ARG A 428 -16.72 6.91 -0.84
N GLU A 429 -15.60 6.37 -0.36
CA GLU A 429 -14.37 6.17 -1.11
C GLU A 429 -13.84 4.75 -0.88
N GLN A 430 -14.77 3.79 -0.70
CA GLN A 430 -14.42 2.43 -0.35
C GLN A 430 -13.78 1.69 -1.51
N LEU A 431 -14.29 1.89 -2.73
CA LEU A 431 -13.70 1.29 -3.92
C LEU A 431 -12.26 1.81 -4.18
N PRO A 432 -11.98 3.12 -4.20
CA PRO A 432 -10.61 3.63 -4.25
C PRO A 432 -9.71 3.05 -3.16
N GLY A 433 -10.19 2.99 -1.92
CA GLY A 433 -9.46 2.36 -0.82
C GLY A 433 -9.19 0.86 -1.04
N VAL A 434 -10.12 0.14 -1.66
CA VAL A 434 -9.98 -1.29 -1.98
C VAL A 434 -8.89 -1.46 -3.04
N LEU A 435 -8.95 -0.69 -4.13
CA LEU A 435 -7.96 -0.72 -5.22
C LEU A 435 -6.56 -0.35 -4.70
N ALA A 436 -6.47 0.63 -3.81
CA ALA A 436 -5.22 1.01 -3.14
C ALA A 436 -4.66 -0.07 -2.20
N THR A 437 -5.43 -1.13 -1.91
CA THR A 437 -4.99 -2.31 -1.13
C THR A 437 -4.88 -3.59 -1.95
N MET A 438 -5.15 -3.53 -3.25
CA MET A 438 -4.84 -4.59 -4.21
C MET A 438 -3.43 -4.35 -4.78
N PRO A 439 -2.72 -5.39 -5.24
CA PRO A 439 -1.37 -5.26 -5.82
C PRO A 439 -1.45 -4.70 -7.25
N LEU A 440 -1.89 -3.44 -7.37
CA LEU A 440 -2.11 -2.70 -8.62
C LEU A 440 -1.22 -1.44 -8.71
N GLY A 441 -0.22 -1.29 -7.82
CA GLY A 441 0.62 -0.10 -7.71
C GLY A 441 0.01 1.02 -6.86
N GLY A 442 -1.03 0.74 -6.08
CA GLY A 442 -1.70 1.69 -5.19
C GLY A 442 -2.59 2.66 -5.96
N ALA A 443 -3.39 2.08 -6.86
CA ALA A 443 -4.12 2.68 -7.98
C ALA A 443 -4.82 4.02 -7.68
N ARG A 444 -4.91 4.86 -8.72
CA ARG A 444 -5.66 6.13 -8.74
C ARG A 444 -7.01 5.95 -9.41
#